data_AF-A0A517ZWG4-F1
#
_entry.id   AF-A0A517ZWG4-F1
#
_cell.length_a   1.000
_cell.length_b   1.000
_cell.length_c   1.000
_cell.angle_alpha   90.00
_cell.angle_beta   90.00
_cell.angle_gamma   90.00
#
_symmetry.space_group_name_H-M   'P 1'
#
loop_
_entity.id
_entity.type
_entity.pdbx_description
1 polymer ?
#
loop_
_entity_poly.entity_id
_entity_poly.type
_entity_poly.pdbx_seq_one_letter_code
_entity_poly.pdbx_strand_id
1 'polypeptide(L)'
;MDRLEMHTHFDGVLEFAAVEWCNVRRMKNEARFYLEADRSSVQFWVDTRLPFEPKGNMREARDALRKALLSLEPKSGHILAATYRSLDCRFCDVENVLLYNVGAAAFAAVAMEGLRFERNRTQPPSSPCGGSFNHYHEYRLIEPSHSPPRDPCCSLNFEICSLTSATKPHQIWWPASVASTGPSRAVNGLFEMRVIVKLPNAVRNMTSVIKPLLDGVISALHSDPQPSPDAVTRLAAKTGWKSEEIIHRLQSPQCPVLGPRRLLDAYRDFVKWNPADDLCEACTVLYEPSLSRECRVEVWSWQDAR
;
A
#
# COMPACT_ATOMS: atom_id res chain seq x y z
N MET A 1 -60.60 -33.42 -35.72
CA MET A 1 -60.74 -32.22 -34.89
C MET A 1 -59.62 -32.25 -33.89
N ASP A 2 -58.72 -31.27 -34.04
CA ASP A 2 -57.31 -31.34 -33.70
C ASP A 2 -57.03 -31.28 -32.20
N ARG A 3 -56.02 -32.06 -31.77
CA ARG A 3 -55.27 -31.84 -30.53
C ARG A 3 -54.05 -30.99 -30.89
N LEU A 4 -53.97 -29.76 -30.38
CA LEU A 4 -52.78 -28.92 -30.47
C LEU A 4 -51.78 -29.33 -29.38
N GLU A 5 -50.60 -29.79 -29.80
CA GLU A 5 -49.39 -29.85 -28.98
C GLU A 5 -48.74 -28.45 -28.95
N MET A 6 -48.48 -27.91 -27.76
CA MET A 6 -47.62 -26.72 -27.58
C MET A 6 -46.22 -27.18 -27.18
N HIS A 7 -45.27 -27.02 -28.10
CA HIS A 7 -43.84 -27.06 -27.81
C HIS A 7 -43.42 -25.76 -27.11
N THR A 8 -42.86 -25.86 -25.90
CA THR A 8 -42.10 -24.79 -25.28
C THR A 8 -40.61 -24.96 -25.62
N HIS A 9 -40.10 -24.14 -26.54
CA HIS A 9 -38.67 -23.85 -26.69
C HIS A 9 -38.34 -22.64 -25.80
N PHE A 10 -37.43 -22.80 -24.84
CA PHE A 10 -36.88 -21.73 -24.02
C PHE A 10 -35.41 -21.57 -24.41
N ASP A 11 -35.13 -20.75 -25.43
CA ASP A 11 -33.82 -20.17 -25.66
C ASP A 11 -33.91 -18.69 -25.32
N GLY A 12 -33.49 -18.36 -24.10
CA GLY A 12 -33.44 -17.00 -23.59
C GLY A 12 -31.99 -16.62 -23.30
N VAL A 13 -31.28 -16.16 -24.32
CA VAL A 13 -30.01 -15.45 -24.20
C VAL A 13 -30.31 -14.14 -23.45
N LEU A 14 -29.90 -14.06 -22.19
CA LEU A 14 -29.92 -12.82 -21.42
C LEU A 14 -28.76 -11.94 -21.89
N GLU A 15 -29.08 -11.08 -22.84
CA GLU A 15 -28.28 -9.94 -23.26
C GLU A 15 -28.24 -8.93 -22.11
N PHE A 16 -27.21 -9.00 -21.26
CA PHE A 16 -27.00 -8.05 -20.16
C PHE A 16 -26.48 -6.73 -20.74
N ALA A 17 -27.35 -5.73 -20.70
CA ALA A 17 -27.07 -4.34 -21.07
C ALA A 17 -25.79 -3.83 -20.37
N ALA A 18 -24.78 -3.53 -21.19
CA ALA A 18 -23.72 -2.61 -20.84
C ALA A 18 -24.39 -1.25 -20.54
N VAL A 19 -24.47 -0.90 -19.27
CA VAL A 19 -25.09 0.36 -18.86
C VAL A 19 -24.20 1.51 -19.34
N GLU A 20 -24.66 2.22 -20.36
CA GLU A 20 -24.13 3.50 -20.82
C GLU A 20 -24.07 4.50 -19.65
N TRP A 21 -22.90 4.63 -19.04
CA TRP A 21 -22.55 5.77 -18.18
C TRP A 21 -21.50 6.64 -18.88
N CYS A 22 -21.81 7.14 -20.08
CA CYS A 22 -21.02 8.19 -20.71
C CYS A 22 -21.60 9.58 -20.36
N ASN A 23 -21.67 9.90 -19.06
CA ASN A 23 -21.99 11.26 -18.61
C ASN A 23 -20.71 12.10 -18.54
N VAL A 24 -20.19 12.52 -19.71
CA VAL A 24 -19.14 13.55 -19.78
C VAL A 24 -19.78 14.91 -19.45
N ARG A 25 -19.82 15.29 -18.18
CA ARG A 25 -20.12 16.68 -17.79
C ARG A 25 -18.92 17.57 -18.12
N ARG A 26 -19.01 18.28 -19.25
CA ARG A 26 -18.08 19.37 -19.60
C ARG A 26 -18.51 20.65 -18.86
N MET A 27 -18.07 20.83 -17.63
CA MET A 27 -18.12 22.12 -16.93
C MET A 27 -16.69 22.65 -16.76
N LYS A 28 -16.45 23.91 -17.14
CA LYS A 28 -15.17 24.60 -16.86
C LYS A 28 -15.06 24.86 -15.34
N ASN A 29 -14.47 23.95 -14.58
CA ASN A 29 -13.23 24.17 -13.82
C ASN A 29 -12.71 22.93 -13.05
N GLU A 30 -11.38 22.81 -13.08
CA GLU A 30 -10.41 22.28 -12.09
C GLU A 30 -9.97 20.81 -12.08
N ALA A 31 -10.82 19.78 -12.20
CA ALA A 31 -10.32 18.41 -12.38
C ALA A 31 -11.30 17.55 -13.16
N ARG A 32 -10.81 16.92 -14.24
CA ARG A 32 -11.53 15.86 -14.95
C ARG A 32 -11.04 14.50 -14.46
N PHE A 33 -11.95 13.55 -14.38
CA PHE A 33 -11.62 12.16 -14.16
C PHE A 33 -12.44 11.25 -15.07
N TYR A 34 -11.92 10.05 -15.31
CA TYR A 34 -12.60 8.96 -15.98
C TYR A 34 -12.37 7.69 -15.16
N LEU A 35 -13.40 6.85 -15.07
CA LEU A 35 -13.35 5.61 -14.29
C LEU A 35 -13.99 4.48 -15.08
N GLU A 36 -13.32 3.34 -15.09
CA GLU A 36 -13.82 2.07 -15.60
C GLU A 36 -13.68 1.04 -14.49
N ALA A 37 -14.69 0.20 -14.31
CA ALA A 37 -14.67 -0.84 -13.29
C ALA A 37 -15.43 -2.07 -13.73
N ASP A 38 -14.89 -3.22 -13.35
CA ASP A 38 -15.53 -4.52 -13.41
C ASP A 38 -15.40 -5.23 -12.04
N ARG A 39 -15.74 -6.52 -11.99
CA ARG A 39 -15.72 -7.30 -10.75
C ARG A 39 -14.31 -7.61 -10.23
N SER A 40 -13.28 -7.44 -11.06
CA SER A 40 -11.89 -7.80 -10.82
C SER A 40 -10.93 -6.61 -10.89
N SER A 41 -11.33 -5.51 -11.53
CA SER A 41 -10.48 -4.34 -11.72
C SER A 41 -11.22 -3.01 -11.63
N VAL A 42 -10.51 -1.97 -11.19
CA VAL A 42 -10.91 -0.57 -11.26
C VAL A 42 -9.76 0.22 -11.85
N GLN A 43 -10.02 0.94 -12.92
CA GLN A 43 -9.09 1.83 -13.60
C GLN A 43 -9.59 3.26 -13.48
N PHE A 44 -8.72 4.18 -13.06
CA PHE A 44 -9.09 5.54 -12.73
C PHE A 44 -8.05 6.54 -13.27
N TRP A 45 -8.48 7.37 -14.20
CA TRP A 45 -7.68 8.43 -14.81
C TRP A 45 -8.10 9.78 -14.25
N VAL A 46 -7.13 10.63 -13.94
CA VAL A 46 -7.39 11.96 -13.37
C VAL A 46 -6.32 12.97 -13.76
N ASP A 47 -6.73 14.22 -13.99
CA ASP A 47 -5.82 15.29 -14.44
C ASP A 47 -4.84 15.73 -13.35
N THR A 48 -5.23 15.57 -12.08
CA THR A 48 -4.43 15.97 -10.91
C THR A 48 -4.33 14.83 -9.90
N ARG A 49 -3.14 14.63 -9.33
CA ARG A 49 -2.90 13.66 -8.26
C ARG A 49 -3.93 13.84 -7.13
N LEU A 50 -4.54 12.74 -6.71
CA LEU A 50 -5.53 12.73 -5.63
C LEU A 50 -4.93 13.31 -4.33
N PRO A 51 -5.39 14.50 -3.86
CA PRO A 51 -4.82 15.13 -2.67
C PRO A 51 -5.33 14.47 -1.39
N PHE A 52 -4.65 14.76 -0.28
CA PHE A 52 -5.19 14.50 1.05
C PHE A 52 -6.39 15.44 1.29
N GLU A 53 -7.52 14.89 1.73
CA GLU A 53 -8.78 15.63 1.95
C GLU A 53 -9.25 16.47 0.73
N PRO A 54 -9.57 15.81 -0.41
CA PRO A 54 -10.01 16.50 -1.60
C PRO A 54 -11.29 17.31 -1.39
N LYS A 55 -11.40 18.41 -2.13
CA LYS A 55 -12.55 19.32 -2.19
C LYS A 55 -13.08 19.42 -3.62
N GLY A 56 -14.30 19.93 -3.78
CA GLY A 56 -14.92 20.13 -5.10
C GLY A 56 -14.93 18.85 -5.95
N ASN A 57 -14.63 18.97 -7.23
CA ASN A 57 -14.65 17.85 -8.18
C ASN A 57 -13.72 16.69 -7.79
N MET A 58 -12.61 16.96 -7.09
CA MET A 58 -11.72 15.89 -6.62
C MET A 58 -12.35 15.05 -5.50
N ARG A 59 -13.28 15.63 -4.73
CA ARG A 59 -14.08 14.86 -3.77
C ARG A 59 -15.02 13.92 -4.50
N GLU A 60 -15.68 14.41 -5.55
CA GLU A 60 -16.56 13.58 -6.39
C GLU A 60 -15.78 12.44 -7.06
N ALA A 61 -14.60 12.74 -7.59
CA ALA A 61 -13.71 11.75 -8.20
C ALA A 61 -13.31 10.66 -7.20
N ARG A 62 -12.92 11.04 -5.97
CA ARG A 62 -12.61 10.10 -4.90
C ARG A 62 -13.82 9.25 -4.51
N ASP A 63 -14.98 9.87 -4.34
CA ASP A 63 -16.17 9.17 -3.89
C ASP A 63 -16.67 8.18 -4.98
N ALA A 64 -16.52 8.52 -6.27
CA ALA A 64 -16.72 7.61 -7.39
C ALA A 64 -15.72 6.42 -7.36
N LEU A 65 -14.43 6.70 -7.16
CA LEU A 65 -13.41 5.66 -7.01
C LEU A 65 -13.72 4.71 -5.85
N ARG A 66 -14.08 5.25 -4.67
CA ARG A 66 -14.49 4.44 -3.51
C ARG A 66 -15.66 3.53 -3.84
N LYS A 67 -16.68 4.04 -4.52
CA LYS A 67 -17.86 3.26 -4.91
C LYS A 67 -17.50 2.12 -5.85
N ALA A 68 -16.60 2.36 -6.82
CA ALA A 68 -16.11 1.33 -7.73
C ALA A 68 -15.26 0.27 -7.02
N LEU A 69 -14.42 0.67 -6.05
CA LEU A 69 -13.65 -0.28 -5.25
C LEU A 69 -14.54 -1.22 -4.42
N LEU A 70 -15.71 -0.75 -3.99
CA LEU A 70 -16.69 -1.57 -3.28
C LEU A 70 -17.40 -2.59 -4.18
N SER A 71 -17.33 -2.46 -5.52
CA SER A 71 -17.90 -3.45 -6.45
C SER A 71 -16.93 -4.54 -6.86
N LEU A 72 -15.68 -4.51 -6.39
CA LEU A 72 -14.73 -5.60 -6.58
C LEU A 72 -15.20 -6.85 -5.81
N GLU A 73 -15.14 -8.01 -6.45
CA GLU A 73 -15.54 -9.31 -5.90
C GLU A 73 -14.28 -10.12 -5.52
N PRO A 74 -13.79 -10.02 -4.27
CA PRO A 74 -12.60 -10.74 -3.84
C PRO A 74 -12.80 -12.25 -3.94
N LYS A 75 -11.78 -12.94 -4.46
CA LYS A 75 -11.69 -14.40 -4.47
C LYS A 75 -10.68 -14.84 -3.42
N SER A 76 -10.89 -16.01 -2.82
CA SER A 76 -9.91 -16.56 -1.89
C SER A 76 -8.57 -16.78 -2.60
N GLY A 77 -7.46 -16.52 -1.90
CA GLY A 77 -6.11 -16.55 -2.45
C GLY A 77 -5.73 -15.32 -3.26
N HIS A 78 -6.63 -14.36 -3.48
CA HIS A 78 -6.30 -13.11 -4.18
C HIS A 78 -6.00 -11.97 -3.21
N ILE A 79 -5.09 -11.11 -3.62
CA ILE A 79 -4.75 -9.85 -2.95
C ILE A 79 -5.15 -8.65 -3.82
N LEU A 80 -5.29 -7.49 -3.19
CA LEU A 80 -5.46 -6.22 -3.91
C LEU A 80 -4.10 -5.72 -4.42
N ALA A 81 -3.89 -5.64 -5.72
CA ALA A 81 -2.78 -4.90 -6.32
C ALA A 81 -3.23 -3.50 -6.74
N ALA A 82 -2.52 -2.49 -6.27
CA ALA A 82 -2.74 -1.09 -6.60
C ALA A 82 -1.52 -0.51 -7.33
N THR A 83 -1.72 0.12 -8.49
CA THR A 83 -0.64 0.72 -9.28
C THR A 83 -0.94 2.18 -9.51
N TYR A 84 0.02 3.05 -9.22
CA TYR A 84 -0.04 4.47 -9.54
C TYR A 84 0.92 4.78 -10.67
N ARG A 85 0.41 5.28 -11.80
CA ARG A 85 1.21 5.64 -12.97
C ARG A 85 1.13 7.13 -13.26
N SER A 86 2.29 7.77 -13.39
CA SER A 86 2.41 9.19 -13.75
C SER A 86 3.85 9.55 -14.12
N LEU A 87 4.03 10.56 -14.98
CA LEU A 87 5.32 11.23 -15.19
C LEU A 87 5.64 12.27 -14.11
N ASP A 88 4.73 12.50 -13.16
CA ASP A 88 4.94 13.44 -12.06
C ASP A 88 6.04 12.94 -11.10
N CYS A 89 7.19 13.61 -11.16
CA CYS A 89 8.37 13.34 -10.33
C CYS A 89 8.34 14.05 -8.98
N ARG A 90 7.31 14.84 -8.66
CA ARG A 90 7.19 15.47 -7.33
C ARG A 90 7.14 14.40 -6.24
N PHE A 91 7.65 14.78 -5.06
CA PHE A 91 7.63 13.95 -3.88
C PHE A 91 6.20 13.47 -3.55
N CYS A 92 6.08 12.18 -3.28
CA CYS A 92 4.92 11.53 -2.67
C CYS A 92 5.25 10.10 -2.30
N ASP A 93 4.68 9.67 -1.19
CA ASP A 93 4.63 8.27 -0.80
C ASP A 93 3.51 7.61 -1.61
N VAL A 94 3.82 6.48 -2.25
CA VAL A 94 2.91 5.84 -3.20
C VAL A 94 1.68 5.25 -2.50
N GLU A 95 1.84 4.74 -1.29
CA GLU A 95 0.76 4.23 -0.45
C GLU A 95 -0.19 5.36 -0.02
N ASN A 96 0.32 6.57 0.17
CA ASN A 96 -0.51 7.73 0.46
C ASN A 96 -1.45 8.04 -0.71
N VAL A 97 -0.92 8.01 -1.93
CA VAL A 97 -1.70 8.29 -3.16
C VAL A 97 -2.69 7.17 -3.48
N LEU A 98 -2.28 5.91 -3.32
CA LEU A 98 -3.10 4.75 -3.68
C LEU A 98 -4.12 4.34 -2.63
N LEU A 99 -3.80 4.49 -1.34
CA LEU A 99 -4.57 3.90 -0.25
C LEU A 99 -5.10 4.96 0.71
N TYR A 100 -4.22 5.80 1.28
CA TYR A 100 -4.61 6.72 2.36
C TYR A 100 -5.53 7.84 1.89
N ASN A 101 -5.18 8.52 0.78
CA ASN A 101 -5.98 9.60 0.21
C ASN A 101 -7.33 9.10 -0.34
N VAL A 102 -7.36 7.84 -0.79
CA VAL A 102 -8.61 7.15 -1.15
C VAL A 102 -9.42 6.83 0.10
N GLY A 103 -8.80 6.36 1.17
CA GLY A 103 -9.43 6.06 2.45
C GLY A 103 -9.63 4.57 2.70
N ALA A 104 -9.09 4.09 3.81
CA ALA A 104 -8.95 2.68 4.15
C ALA A 104 -10.26 1.85 4.12
N ALA A 105 -11.41 2.48 4.39
CA ALA A 105 -12.70 1.78 4.41
C ALA A 105 -13.09 1.21 3.03
N ALA A 106 -12.66 1.85 1.94
CA ALA A 106 -12.97 1.39 0.58
C ALA A 106 -12.32 0.05 0.22
N PHE A 107 -11.29 -0.37 0.98
CA PHE A 107 -10.51 -1.57 0.70
C PHE A 107 -10.79 -2.71 1.68
N ALA A 108 -11.69 -2.51 2.66
CA ALA A 108 -11.88 -3.45 3.76
C ALA A 108 -12.25 -4.87 3.28
N ALA A 109 -13.01 -4.99 2.19
CA ALA A 109 -13.40 -6.29 1.64
C ALA A 109 -12.31 -6.93 0.76
N VAL A 110 -11.46 -6.14 0.10
CA VAL A 110 -10.53 -6.63 -0.94
C VAL A 110 -9.09 -6.78 -0.48
N ALA A 111 -8.72 -6.17 0.65
CA ALA A 111 -7.35 -6.21 1.18
C ALA A 111 -7.23 -7.09 2.45
N MET A 112 -8.04 -8.14 2.57
CA MET A 112 -8.05 -9.03 3.75
C MET A 112 -6.87 -10.00 3.77
N GLU A 113 -6.54 -10.60 2.62
CA GLU A 113 -5.44 -11.59 2.52
C GLU A 113 -4.08 -10.93 2.23
N GLY A 114 -4.10 -9.68 1.76
CA GLY A 114 -2.89 -8.92 1.49
C GLY A 114 -3.16 -7.78 0.53
N LEU A 115 -2.10 -7.02 0.26
CA LEU A 115 -2.10 -5.99 -0.75
C LEU A 115 -0.72 -5.83 -1.36
N ARG A 116 -0.68 -5.40 -2.62
CA ARG A 116 0.51 -4.90 -3.30
C ARG A 116 0.26 -3.46 -3.70
N PHE A 117 1.25 -2.60 -3.55
CA PHE A 117 1.25 -1.31 -4.22
C PHE A 117 2.51 -1.13 -5.07
N GLU A 118 2.38 -0.35 -6.13
CA GLU A 118 3.48 -0.02 -7.04
C GLU A 118 3.37 1.41 -7.57
N ARG A 119 4.51 2.10 -7.65
CA ARG A 119 4.70 3.36 -8.37
C ARG A 119 5.32 3.04 -9.73
N ASN A 120 4.69 3.54 -10.77
CA ASN A 120 5.15 3.37 -12.14
C ASN A 120 5.37 4.74 -12.78
N ARG A 121 6.64 5.09 -13.01
CA ARG A 121 7.06 6.40 -13.55
C ARG A 121 7.02 6.47 -15.07
N THR A 122 5.92 6.00 -15.67
CA THR A 122 5.70 6.06 -17.12
C THR A 122 4.45 6.87 -17.45
N GLN A 123 4.26 7.17 -18.74
CA GLN A 123 3.06 7.84 -19.23
C GLN A 123 1.80 7.02 -18.88
N PRO A 124 0.77 7.62 -18.25
CA PRO A 124 -0.55 7.01 -18.12
C PRO A 124 -1.07 6.44 -19.45
N PRO A 125 -1.71 5.26 -19.46
CA PRO A 125 -2.36 4.76 -20.65
C PRO A 125 -3.45 5.72 -21.11
N SER A 126 -3.73 5.73 -22.41
CA SER A 126 -4.86 6.47 -22.97
C SER A 126 -6.16 6.01 -22.32
N SER A 127 -7.02 6.95 -21.94
CA SER A 127 -8.36 6.60 -21.45
C SER A 127 -9.23 6.07 -22.59
N PRO A 128 -10.19 5.16 -22.33
CA PRO A 128 -11.15 4.68 -23.32
C PRO A 128 -11.97 5.79 -24.00
N CYS A 129 -12.16 6.94 -23.33
CA CYS A 129 -12.85 8.11 -23.91
C CYS A 129 -11.94 8.99 -24.80
N GLY A 130 -10.71 8.56 -25.07
CA GLY A 130 -9.73 9.29 -25.88
C GLY A 130 -9.12 10.52 -25.19
N GLY A 131 -9.43 10.74 -23.91
CA GLY A 131 -8.85 11.81 -23.11
C GLY A 131 -7.42 11.49 -22.66
N SER A 132 -6.56 12.50 -22.67
CA SER A 132 -5.25 12.47 -22.00
C SER A 132 -5.39 12.93 -20.56
N PHE A 133 -4.74 12.20 -19.64
CA PHE A 133 -4.72 12.44 -18.20
C PHE A 133 -3.29 12.28 -17.68
N ASN A 134 -2.94 13.04 -16.62
CA ASN A 134 -1.58 13.04 -16.05
C ASN A 134 -1.35 11.95 -15.02
N HIS A 135 -2.43 11.38 -14.49
CA HIS A 135 -2.37 10.39 -13.42
C HIS A 135 -3.32 9.23 -13.75
N TYR A 136 -2.87 8.04 -13.43
CA TYR A 136 -3.62 6.80 -13.58
C TYR A 136 -3.46 5.94 -12.34
N HIS A 137 -4.56 5.41 -11.86
CA HIS A 137 -4.62 4.45 -10.77
C HIS A 137 -5.26 3.18 -11.32
N GLU A 138 -4.67 2.04 -10.99
CA GLU A 138 -5.26 0.74 -11.25
C GLU A 138 -5.37 -0.02 -9.94
N TYR A 139 -6.50 -0.66 -9.73
CA TYR A 139 -6.73 -1.58 -8.64
C TYR A 139 -7.20 -2.90 -9.24
N ARG A 140 -6.52 -4.00 -8.95
CA ARG A 140 -6.83 -5.31 -9.51
C ARG A 140 -6.74 -6.38 -8.44
N LEU A 141 -7.64 -7.34 -8.48
CA LEU A 141 -7.52 -8.57 -7.71
C LEU A 141 -6.59 -9.54 -8.44
N ILE A 142 -5.49 -9.92 -7.81
CA ILE A 142 -4.47 -10.81 -8.40
C ILE A 142 -4.13 -11.94 -7.43
N GLU A 143 -3.65 -13.05 -7.94
CA GLU A 143 -2.91 -14.00 -7.11
C GLU A 143 -1.58 -13.37 -6.68
N PRO A 144 -1.15 -13.55 -5.41
CA PRO A 144 0.09 -12.99 -4.94
C PRO A 144 1.27 -13.61 -5.72
N SER A 145 2.09 -12.76 -6.32
CA SER A 145 3.30 -13.21 -6.99
C SER A 145 4.28 -13.84 -5.99
N HIS A 146 5.04 -14.83 -6.46
CA HIS A 146 6.20 -15.32 -5.72
C HIS A 146 7.24 -14.21 -5.51
N SER A 147 8.19 -14.45 -4.60
CA SER A 147 9.35 -13.57 -4.47
C SER A 147 10.05 -13.44 -5.83
N PRO A 148 10.62 -12.26 -6.14
CA PRO A 148 11.45 -12.09 -7.32
C PRO A 148 12.50 -13.20 -7.44
N PRO A 149 12.84 -13.68 -8.65
CA PRO A 149 13.84 -14.72 -8.86
C PRO A 149 15.27 -14.17 -8.70
N ARG A 150 15.51 -13.37 -7.66
CA ARG A 150 16.79 -12.75 -7.33
C ARG A 150 16.94 -12.65 -5.82
N ASP A 151 18.18 -12.72 -5.35
CA ASP A 151 18.46 -12.70 -3.91
C ASP A 151 18.12 -11.33 -3.30
N PRO A 152 17.49 -11.31 -2.11
CA PRO A 152 17.21 -10.08 -1.41
C PRO A 152 18.51 -9.42 -0.92
N CYS A 153 18.54 -8.09 -0.93
CA CYS A 153 19.61 -7.31 -0.31
C CYS A 153 19.64 -7.51 1.20
N CYS A 154 18.50 -7.77 1.84
CA CYS A 154 18.43 -8.27 3.20
C CYS A 154 17.10 -8.98 3.47
N SER A 155 17.12 -9.80 4.53
CA SER A 155 15.91 -10.40 5.09
C SER A 155 15.89 -10.20 6.60
N LEU A 156 14.75 -9.75 7.12
CA LEU A 156 14.49 -9.66 8.56
C LEU A 156 13.45 -10.72 8.94
N ASN A 157 13.60 -11.31 10.12
CA ASN A 157 12.55 -12.08 10.76
C ASN A 157 12.46 -11.69 12.23
N PHE A 158 11.28 -11.29 12.68
CA PHE A 158 11.06 -10.87 14.06
C PHE A 158 9.65 -11.18 14.54
N GLU A 159 9.49 -11.26 15.86
CA GLU A 159 8.18 -11.48 16.46
C GLU A 159 7.34 -10.19 16.47
N ILE A 160 6.05 -10.34 16.17
CA ILE A 160 5.08 -9.23 16.20
C ILE A 160 3.92 -9.56 17.13
N CYS A 161 3.69 -8.72 18.15
CA CYS A 161 2.63 -9.00 19.14
C CYS A 161 1.22 -8.97 18.53
N SER A 162 0.92 -7.93 17.75
CA SER A 162 -0.38 -7.73 17.11
C SER A 162 -0.29 -6.67 16.02
N LEU A 163 -1.16 -6.76 15.03
CA LEU A 163 -1.30 -5.75 13.98
C LEU A 163 -2.76 -5.27 13.92
N THR A 164 -3.00 -4.07 14.43
CA THR A 164 -4.34 -3.46 14.53
C THR A 164 -4.29 -2.00 14.11
N SER A 165 -5.44 -1.34 13.95
CA SER A 165 -5.49 0.10 13.66
C SER A 165 -4.88 0.98 14.76
N ALA A 166 -4.68 0.44 15.97
CA ALA A 166 -3.99 1.12 17.06
C ALA A 166 -2.45 1.01 16.96
N THR A 167 -1.93 0.10 16.12
CA THR A 167 -0.49 -0.14 15.96
C THR A 167 0.22 1.16 15.56
N LYS A 168 1.35 1.42 16.21
CA LYS A 168 2.22 2.57 15.97
C LYS A 168 3.58 2.11 15.45
N PRO A 169 4.30 2.96 14.68
CA PRO A 169 5.57 2.59 14.06
C PRO A 169 6.60 2.03 15.04
N HIS A 170 6.73 2.63 16.23
CA HIS A 170 7.69 2.20 17.24
C HIS A 170 7.47 0.76 17.73
N GLN A 171 6.22 0.26 17.73
CA GLN A 171 5.92 -1.12 18.13
C GLN A 171 6.43 -2.16 17.13
N ILE A 172 6.66 -1.73 15.88
CA ILE A 172 7.21 -2.55 14.81
C ILE A 172 8.72 -2.34 14.70
N TRP A 173 9.16 -1.09 14.77
CA TRP A 173 10.58 -0.73 14.75
C TRP A 173 11.37 -1.44 15.85
N TRP A 174 10.82 -1.52 17.07
CA TRP A 174 11.53 -2.08 18.22
C TRP A 174 11.98 -3.54 18.03
N PRO A 175 11.09 -4.50 17.68
CA PRO A 175 11.54 -5.85 17.36
C PRO A 175 12.33 -5.92 16.06
N ALA A 176 12.00 -5.12 15.04
CA ALA A 176 12.68 -5.14 13.75
C ALA A 176 14.14 -4.65 13.82
N SER A 177 14.46 -3.69 14.70
CA SER A 177 15.80 -3.08 14.80
C SER A 177 16.87 -4.05 15.30
N VAL A 178 16.46 -5.13 15.97
CA VAL A 178 17.31 -6.19 16.51
C VAL A 178 17.11 -7.53 15.79
N ALA A 179 16.29 -7.56 14.74
CA ALA A 179 16.01 -8.75 13.98
C ALA A 179 17.30 -9.30 13.38
N SER A 180 17.55 -10.60 13.58
CA SER A 180 18.70 -11.26 12.98
C SER A 180 18.57 -11.26 11.47
N THR A 181 19.67 -10.98 10.79
CA THR A 181 19.74 -10.98 9.34
C THR A 181 20.72 -12.01 8.85
N GLY A 182 20.45 -12.53 7.65
CA GLY A 182 21.51 -13.13 6.84
C GLY A 182 22.48 -12.05 6.33
N PRO A 183 23.29 -12.38 5.30
CA PRO A 183 24.10 -11.39 4.60
C PRO A 183 23.26 -10.19 4.16
N SER A 184 23.79 -8.98 4.37
CA SER A 184 23.11 -7.74 4.02
C SER A 184 23.95 -6.94 3.01
N ARG A 185 23.30 -6.41 1.98
CA ARG A 185 23.88 -5.51 0.97
C ARG A 185 23.19 -4.16 1.02
N ALA A 186 23.97 -3.09 0.94
CA ALA A 186 23.42 -1.74 0.88
C ALA A 186 22.50 -1.56 -0.35
N VAL A 187 21.41 -0.82 -0.16
CA VAL A 187 20.46 -0.45 -1.21
C VAL A 187 20.57 1.05 -1.43
N ASN A 188 20.98 1.43 -2.64
CA ASN A 188 21.13 2.83 -3.02
C ASN A 188 19.93 3.29 -3.85
N GLY A 189 19.10 4.16 -3.27
CA GLY A 189 17.96 4.75 -3.95
C GLY A 189 16.69 3.90 -3.85
N LEU A 190 16.04 3.68 -4.98
CA LEU A 190 14.73 3.04 -5.05
C LEU A 190 14.81 1.55 -4.68
N PHE A 191 13.80 1.08 -3.95
CA PHE A 191 13.73 -0.31 -3.49
C PHE A 191 12.33 -0.89 -3.63
N GLU A 192 12.25 -2.21 -3.58
CA GLU A 192 11.01 -2.93 -3.33
C GLU A 192 11.11 -3.81 -2.10
N MET A 193 9.95 -4.11 -1.52
CA MET A 193 9.87 -4.89 -0.29
C MET A 193 8.74 -5.90 -0.32
N ARG A 194 8.96 -7.06 0.27
CA ARG A 194 7.93 -8.04 0.56
C ARG A 194 7.85 -8.23 2.06
N VAL A 195 6.63 -8.16 2.60
CA VAL A 195 6.35 -8.35 4.02
C VAL A 195 5.34 -9.49 4.15
N ILE A 196 5.65 -10.47 4.98
CA ILE A 196 4.75 -11.57 5.32
C ILE A 196 4.46 -11.48 6.81
N VAL A 197 3.19 -11.31 7.16
CA VAL A 197 2.73 -11.21 8.54
C VAL A 197 1.96 -12.47 8.90
N LYS A 198 2.52 -13.23 9.84
CA LYS A 198 1.91 -14.41 10.44
C LYS A 198 1.29 -14.06 11.78
N LEU A 199 -0.03 -14.16 11.86
CA LEU A 199 -0.80 -13.92 13.09
C LEU A 199 -1.99 -14.89 13.18
N PRO A 200 -2.49 -15.19 14.39
CA PRO A 200 -3.63 -16.11 14.55
C PRO A 200 -4.96 -15.51 14.10
N ASN A 201 -5.06 -14.18 14.17
CA ASN A 201 -6.28 -13.46 13.83
C ASN A 201 -6.06 -12.65 12.57
N ALA A 202 -7.04 -12.71 11.67
CA ALA A 202 -7.03 -11.93 10.44
C ALA A 202 -6.98 -10.44 10.73
N VAL A 203 -6.10 -9.75 10.01
CA VAL A 203 -6.09 -8.30 9.95
C VAL A 203 -7.31 -7.86 9.15
N ARG A 204 -8.35 -7.38 9.83
CA ARG A 204 -9.63 -7.03 9.19
C ARG A 204 -9.51 -6.00 8.06
N ASN A 205 -8.49 -5.13 8.13
CA ASN A 205 -8.23 -4.15 7.09
C ASN A 205 -6.73 -3.85 7.00
N MET A 206 -6.03 -4.49 6.05
CA MET A 206 -4.60 -4.31 5.86
C MET A 206 -4.24 -2.85 5.55
N THR A 207 -5.08 -2.13 4.82
CA THR A 207 -4.83 -0.71 4.48
C THR A 207 -4.81 0.21 5.70
N SER A 208 -5.46 -0.18 6.81
CA SER A 208 -5.46 0.59 8.05
C SER A 208 -4.19 0.40 8.90
N VAL A 209 -3.41 -0.65 8.63
CA VAL A 209 -2.23 -1.02 9.43
C VAL A 209 -0.93 -0.96 8.63
N ILE A 210 -1.02 -0.90 7.29
CA ILE A 210 0.17 -0.93 6.44
C ILE A 210 1.09 0.26 6.70
N LYS A 211 0.56 1.48 6.87
CA LYS A 211 1.42 2.64 7.11
C LYS A 211 2.29 2.50 8.38
N PRO A 212 1.74 2.25 9.58
CA PRO A 212 2.59 2.05 10.75
C PRO A 212 3.49 0.81 10.66
N LEU A 213 3.08 -0.25 9.94
CA LEU A 213 3.93 -1.40 9.65
C LEU A 213 5.17 -1.00 8.82
N LEU A 214 4.96 -0.34 7.70
CA LEU A 214 6.03 0.09 6.81
C LEU A 214 6.90 1.16 7.46
N ASP A 215 6.31 2.14 8.15
CA ASP A 215 7.06 3.17 8.84
C ASP A 215 8.05 2.55 9.85
N GLY A 216 7.60 1.54 10.61
CA GLY A 216 8.45 0.85 11.58
C GLY A 216 9.51 -0.05 10.95
N VAL A 217 9.14 -0.84 9.94
CA VAL A 217 10.08 -1.72 9.21
C VAL A 217 11.14 -0.90 8.50
N ILE A 218 10.75 0.10 7.69
CA ILE A 218 11.67 0.92 6.91
C ILE A 218 12.58 1.72 7.84
N SER A 219 12.07 2.21 8.97
CA SER A 219 12.92 2.86 9.98
C SER A 219 13.97 1.91 10.58
N ALA A 220 13.67 0.62 10.76
CA ALA A 220 14.63 -0.35 11.26
C ALA A 220 15.74 -0.68 10.25
N LEU A 221 15.51 -0.39 8.96
CA LEU A 221 16.48 -0.58 7.87
C LEU A 221 17.41 0.63 7.68
N HIS A 222 17.28 1.67 8.49
CA HIS A 222 18.11 2.86 8.50
C HIS A 222 18.88 2.96 9.82
N SER A 223 20.06 3.59 9.78
CA SER A 223 20.70 4.11 10.99
C SER A 223 20.42 5.60 11.14
N ASP A 224 20.29 6.07 12.37
CA ASP A 224 20.27 7.50 12.71
C ASP A 224 21.53 7.82 13.53
N PRO A 225 22.58 8.39 12.91
CA PRO A 225 23.84 8.65 13.59
C PRO A 225 23.73 9.73 14.66
N GLN A 226 22.72 10.61 14.57
CA GLN A 226 22.52 11.72 15.51
C GLN A 226 21.05 11.84 15.91
N PRO A 227 20.52 10.88 16.69
CA PRO A 227 19.13 10.91 17.12
C PRO A 227 18.80 12.18 17.91
N SER A 228 17.61 12.74 17.70
CA SER A 228 17.13 13.89 18.46
C SER A 228 16.96 13.52 19.95
N PRO A 229 17.67 14.18 20.89
CA PRO A 229 17.55 13.87 22.32
C PRO A 229 16.13 14.06 22.85
N ASP A 230 15.46 15.14 22.46
CA ASP A 230 14.07 15.43 22.85
C ASP A 230 13.11 14.34 22.34
N ALA A 231 13.27 13.90 21.08
CA ALA A 231 12.45 12.84 20.53
C ALA A 231 12.67 11.50 21.26
N VAL A 232 13.94 11.16 21.58
CA VAL A 232 14.28 9.97 22.37
C VAL A 232 13.65 10.03 23.76
N THR A 233 13.74 11.17 24.46
CA THR A 233 13.14 11.34 25.79
C THR A 233 11.63 11.14 25.74
N ARG A 234 10.94 11.70 24.75
CA ARG A 234 9.48 11.54 24.58
C ARG A 234 9.09 10.10 24.26
N LEU A 235 9.87 9.44 23.40
CA LEU A 235 9.63 8.03 23.06
C LEU A 235 9.80 7.15 24.31
N ALA A 236 10.90 7.33 25.04
CA ALA A 236 11.18 6.63 26.30
C ALA A 236 10.05 6.83 27.32
N ALA A 237 9.60 8.07 27.52
CA ALA A 237 8.51 8.38 28.44
C ALA A 237 7.19 7.68 28.06
N LYS A 238 6.93 7.50 26.76
CA LYS A 238 5.70 6.87 26.28
C LYS A 238 5.74 5.34 26.34
N THR A 239 6.89 4.74 26.06
CA THR A 239 7.04 3.28 25.92
C THR A 239 7.59 2.60 27.17
N GLY A 240 8.23 3.35 28.07
CA GLY A 240 8.96 2.83 29.21
C GLY A 240 10.33 2.23 28.86
N TRP A 241 10.78 2.36 27.60
CA TRP A 241 12.12 1.92 27.20
C TRP A 241 13.20 2.87 27.71
N LYS A 242 14.40 2.34 27.94
CA LYS A 242 15.57 3.14 28.32
C LYS A 242 16.04 3.99 27.14
N SER A 243 16.33 5.26 27.39
CA SER A 243 16.80 6.19 26.35
C SER A 243 18.10 5.72 25.71
N GLU A 244 19.02 5.12 26.49
CA GLU A 244 20.29 4.60 25.99
C GLU A 244 20.08 3.46 24.99
N GLU A 245 19.11 2.59 25.25
CA GLU A 245 18.77 1.47 24.36
C GLU A 245 18.11 1.98 23.06
N ILE A 246 17.24 2.98 23.16
CA ILE A 246 16.66 3.64 21.98
C ILE A 246 17.77 4.25 21.12
N ILE A 247 18.70 5.00 21.73
CA ILE A 247 19.83 5.62 21.02
C ILE A 247 20.70 4.55 20.36
N HIS A 248 21.04 3.48 21.09
CA HIS A 248 21.86 2.39 20.56
C HIS A 248 21.22 1.75 19.33
N ARG A 249 19.92 1.42 19.39
CA ARG A 249 19.18 0.82 18.26
C ARG A 249 19.02 1.76 17.07
N LEU A 250 18.91 3.06 17.31
CA LEU A 250 18.87 4.05 16.25
C LEU A 250 20.25 4.19 15.57
N GLN A 251 21.33 4.29 16.34
CA GLN A 251 22.68 4.49 15.81
C GLN A 251 23.29 3.23 15.20
N SER A 252 22.96 2.06 15.72
CA SER A 252 23.57 0.77 15.37
C SER A 252 22.52 -0.34 15.26
N PRO A 253 21.53 -0.22 14.35
CA PRO A 253 20.59 -1.30 14.09
C PRO A 253 21.32 -2.50 13.46
N GLN A 254 20.71 -3.68 13.52
CA GLN A 254 21.30 -4.90 12.94
C GLN A 254 21.40 -4.86 11.41
N CYS A 255 20.52 -4.11 10.73
CA CYS A 255 20.41 -4.16 9.27
C CYS A 255 20.17 -2.78 8.62
N PRO A 256 21.12 -1.83 8.70
CA PRO A 256 20.99 -0.48 8.13
C PRO A 256 21.19 -0.44 6.60
N VAL A 257 20.54 -1.34 5.84
CA VAL A 257 20.76 -1.44 4.38
C VAL A 257 20.30 -0.22 3.59
N LEU A 258 19.41 0.60 4.13
CA LEU A 258 18.96 1.86 3.50
C LEU A 258 19.83 3.06 3.91
N GLY A 259 20.88 2.84 4.70
CA GLY A 259 21.86 3.86 5.05
C GLY A 259 21.40 4.87 6.11
N PRO A 260 22.24 5.89 6.38
CA PRO A 260 22.00 6.84 7.47
C PRO A 260 20.90 7.85 7.12
N ARG A 261 20.04 8.15 8.11
CA ARG A 261 18.96 9.13 8.00
C ARG A 261 18.55 9.65 9.39
N ARG A 262 18.13 10.90 9.47
CA ARG A 262 17.43 11.41 10.66
C ARG A 262 16.03 10.82 10.70
N LEU A 263 15.82 9.84 11.59
CA LEU A 263 14.61 9.02 11.65
C LEU A 263 13.58 9.55 12.62
N LEU A 264 14.03 10.17 13.71
CA LEU A 264 13.15 10.52 14.83
C LEU A 264 13.21 12.02 15.14
N ASP A 265 12.04 12.65 15.10
CA ASP A 265 11.87 14.04 15.49
C ASP A 265 10.79 14.22 16.53
N ALA A 266 10.97 15.23 17.39
CA ALA A 266 9.93 15.68 18.31
C ALA A 266 8.75 16.24 17.51
N TYR A 267 7.53 15.80 17.84
CA TYR A 267 6.33 16.26 17.15
C TYR A 267 5.13 16.33 18.09
N ARG A 268 4.60 17.55 18.30
CA ARG A 268 3.53 17.83 19.27
C ARG A 268 3.89 17.25 20.64
N ASP A 269 3.08 16.36 21.19
CA ASP A 269 3.31 15.70 22.48
C ASP A 269 3.98 14.31 22.34
N PHE A 270 4.46 13.96 21.15
CA PHE A 270 5.11 12.68 20.89
C PHE A 270 6.27 12.83 19.89
N VAL A 271 6.46 11.83 19.03
CA VAL A 271 7.51 11.76 18.01
C VAL A 271 6.89 11.56 16.62
N LYS A 272 7.62 12.03 15.60
CA LYS A 272 7.36 11.75 14.19
C LYS A 272 8.49 10.86 13.68
N TRP A 273 8.10 9.77 13.01
CA TRP A 273 9.02 8.93 12.25
C TRP A 273 9.19 9.50 10.85
N ASN A 274 10.41 9.41 10.34
CA ASN A 274 10.80 9.89 9.01
C ASN A 274 11.59 8.80 8.28
N PRO A 275 10.99 7.63 7.99
CA PRO A 275 11.60 6.64 7.08
C PRO A 275 11.79 7.23 5.67
N ALA A 276 12.55 6.55 4.81
CA ALA A 276 12.59 6.84 3.37
C ALA A 276 11.54 6.00 2.61
N ASP A 277 10.30 5.99 3.11
CA ASP A 277 9.16 5.27 2.48
C ASP A 277 8.83 5.81 1.08
N ASP A 278 9.18 7.07 0.80
CA ASP A 278 9.11 7.69 -0.52
C ASP A 278 9.99 7.02 -1.60
N LEU A 279 11.00 6.27 -1.20
CA LEU A 279 11.89 5.50 -2.09
C LEU A 279 11.39 4.06 -2.33
N CYS A 280 10.31 3.64 -1.67
CA CYS A 280 9.69 2.34 -1.88
C CYS A 280 8.82 2.39 -3.16
N GLU A 281 9.32 1.86 -4.27
CA GLU A 281 8.58 1.85 -5.54
C GLU A 281 7.55 0.72 -5.59
N ALA A 282 7.79 -0.40 -4.91
CA ALA A 282 6.78 -1.45 -4.76
C ALA A 282 6.85 -2.13 -3.40
N CYS A 283 5.68 -2.47 -2.86
CA CYS A 283 5.59 -3.30 -1.69
C CYS A 283 4.47 -4.32 -1.80
N THR A 284 4.75 -5.57 -1.45
CA THR A 284 3.74 -6.62 -1.28
C THR A 284 3.66 -6.99 0.19
N VAL A 285 2.49 -6.84 0.81
CA VAL A 285 2.20 -7.27 2.18
C VAL A 285 1.20 -8.41 2.15
N LEU A 286 1.58 -9.56 2.71
CA LEU A 286 0.75 -10.76 2.78
C LEU A 286 0.41 -11.07 4.23
N TYR A 287 -0.83 -11.49 4.46
CA TYR A 287 -1.26 -12.06 5.72
C TYR A 287 -1.34 -13.58 5.58
N GLU A 288 -0.69 -14.29 6.51
CA GLU A 288 -0.74 -15.74 6.60
C GLU A 288 -1.32 -16.14 7.96
N PRO A 289 -2.52 -16.75 8.02
CA PRO A 289 -3.06 -17.29 9.27
C PRO A 289 -2.09 -18.30 9.89
N SER A 290 -1.66 -18.05 11.12
CA SER A 290 -0.69 -18.91 11.82
C SER A 290 -0.84 -18.80 13.33
N LEU A 291 -0.55 -19.88 14.05
CA LEU A 291 -0.39 -19.82 15.52
C LEU A 291 0.90 -19.06 15.91
N SER A 292 1.88 -19.01 15.02
CA SER A 292 3.08 -18.19 15.20
C SER A 292 2.78 -16.70 15.00
N ARG A 293 3.62 -15.87 15.60
CA ARG A 293 3.52 -14.42 15.59
C ARG A 293 4.77 -13.82 15.00
N GLU A 294 4.89 -13.90 13.68
CA GLU A 294 6.12 -13.59 12.96
C GLU A 294 5.88 -12.55 11.88
N CYS A 295 6.86 -11.68 11.68
CA CYS A 295 6.91 -10.77 10.55
C CYS A 295 8.23 -11.03 9.80
N ARG A 296 8.11 -11.50 8.56
CA ARG A 296 9.25 -11.66 7.65
C ARG A 296 9.26 -10.51 6.67
N VAL A 297 10.43 -9.93 6.47
CA VAL A 297 10.66 -8.82 5.52
C VAL A 297 11.78 -9.22 4.58
N GLU A 298 11.61 -8.98 3.30
CA GLU A 298 12.63 -9.13 2.26
C GLU A 298 12.71 -7.84 1.45
N VAL A 299 13.92 -7.36 1.19
CA VAL A 299 14.16 -6.07 0.50
C VAL A 299 15.06 -6.29 -0.70
N TRP A 300 14.72 -5.69 -1.83
CA TRP A 300 15.55 -5.71 -3.04
C TRP A 300 15.83 -4.29 -3.54
N SER A 301 16.96 -4.13 -4.22
CA SER A 301 17.20 -2.96 -5.07
C SER A 301 16.20 -2.95 -6.23
N TRP A 302 15.59 -1.79 -6.51
CA TRP A 302 14.70 -1.62 -7.66
C TRP A 302 15.47 -1.57 -8.98
N GLN A 303 16.77 -1.22 -8.93
CA GLN A 303 17.63 -1.18 -10.11
C GLN A 303 17.84 -2.59 -10.70
N ASP A 304 17.77 -3.62 -9.86
CA ASP A 304 17.91 -5.03 -10.24
C ASP A 304 16.59 -5.62 -10.82
N ALA A 305 15.51 -4.82 -10.88
CA ALA A 305 14.19 -5.25 -11.35
C ALA A 305 13.97 -5.02 -12.85
N ARG A 306 14.88 -4.32 -13.54
CA ARG A 306 14.81 -3.96 -14.96
C ARG A 306 15.90 -4.61 -15.78
#